data_AF-A0A528JIK3-F1
#
_entry.id   AF-A0A528JIK3-F1
#
_cell.length_a   1.000
_cell.length_b   1.000
_cell.length_c   1.000
_cell.angle_alpha   90.00
_cell.angle_beta   90.00
_cell.angle_gamma   90.00
#
_symmetry.space_group_name_H-M   'P 1'
#
loop_
_entity.id
_entity.type
_entity.pdbx_description
1 polymer ?
#
loop_
_entity_poly.entity_id
_entity_poly.type
_entity_poly.pdbx_seq_one_letter_code
_entity_poly.pdbx_strand_id
1 'polypeptide(L)'
;MSNTKTQPNSVDEDPFLWLEDRTGKEALDWVHRQNEVTTGELQGDPSYQAYFQTALDLMTAEDNIAVGSALNGQVYNFWQDKTNVLGLWRRTTAASYKTEKPDWQTIVDFDSLSAKEGVKWVFSGASRLYPDFSRCLLSL
;
A
#
# COMPACT_ATOMS: atom_id res chain seq x y z
N MET A 1 -53.95 27.52 -12.90
CA MET A 1 -53.52 26.13 -13.14
C MET A 1 -52.00 26.11 -13.01
N SER A 2 -51.48 25.76 -11.83
CA SER A 2 -50.06 25.48 -11.64
C SER A 2 -49.97 24.12 -10.95
N ASN A 3 -49.35 23.19 -11.65
CA ASN A 3 -49.27 21.78 -11.32
C ASN A 3 -48.10 21.58 -10.36
N THR A 4 -48.37 21.49 -9.05
CA THR A 4 -47.35 21.12 -8.06
C THR A 4 -47.07 19.63 -8.23
N LYS A 5 -45.97 19.29 -8.89
CA LYS A 5 -45.39 17.95 -8.82
C LYS A 5 -44.93 17.74 -7.37
N THR A 6 -45.78 17.14 -6.55
CA THR A 6 -45.38 16.60 -5.26
C THR A 6 -44.44 15.43 -5.56
N GLN A 7 -43.13 15.62 -5.34
CA GLN A 7 -42.23 14.49 -5.29
C GLN A 7 -42.56 13.67 -4.03
N PRO A 8 -42.73 12.34 -4.14
CA PRO A 8 -42.92 11.51 -2.98
C PRO A 8 -41.63 11.49 -2.16
N ASN A 9 -41.70 11.92 -0.91
CA ASN A 9 -40.71 11.57 0.12
C ASN A 9 -40.75 10.05 0.29
N SER A 10 -39.91 9.32 -0.43
CA SER A 10 -39.57 7.94 -0.10
C SER A 10 -38.22 7.95 0.63
N VAL A 11 -38.25 8.35 1.89
CA VAL A 11 -37.18 8.04 2.84
C VAL A 11 -37.73 6.91 3.70
N ASP A 12 -37.68 5.68 3.18
CA ASP A 12 -37.37 4.57 4.06
C ASP A 12 -36.00 4.91 4.66
N GLU A 13 -35.96 5.20 5.96
CA GLU A 13 -34.74 5.61 6.67
C GLU A 13 -33.66 4.55 6.47
N ASP A 14 -32.48 4.93 5.99
CA ASP A 14 -31.35 4.01 5.83
C ASP A 14 -30.94 3.47 7.22
N PRO A 15 -31.18 2.18 7.52
CA PRO A 15 -30.89 1.61 8.84
C PRO A 15 -29.39 1.52 9.12
N PHE A 16 -28.54 1.79 8.12
CA PHE A 16 -27.09 1.72 8.20
C PHE A 16 -26.40 3.08 8.16
N LEU A 17 -27.15 4.19 8.20
CA LEU A 17 -26.60 5.55 8.14
C LEU A 17 -25.48 5.81 9.17
N TRP A 18 -25.56 5.17 10.35
CA TRP A 18 -24.55 5.26 11.41
C TRP A 18 -23.19 4.65 11.03
N LEU A 19 -23.12 3.77 10.03
CA LEU A 19 -21.86 3.25 9.48
C LEU A 19 -21.08 4.31 8.70
N GLU A 20 -21.71 5.43 8.30
CA GLU A 20 -21.02 6.53 7.62
C GLU A 20 -20.10 7.33 8.55
N ASP A 21 -20.34 7.30 9.88
CA ASP A 21 -19.38 7.83 10.85
C ASP A 21 -18.20 6.86 11.02
N ARG A 22 -17.26 6.94 10.08
CA ARG A 22 -16.07 6.07 9.99
C ARG A 22 -15.17 6.08 11.22
N THR A 23 -15.33 7.07 12.10
CA THR A 23 -14.54 7.20 13.35
C THR A 23 -15.39 6.98 14.60
N GLY A 24 -16.70 6.84 14.45
CA GLY A 24 -17.65 6.64 15.52
C GLY A 24 -17.44 5.28 16.18
N LYS A 25 -17.57 5.25 17.51
CA LYS A 25 -17.41 4.02 18.30
C LYS A 25 -18.32 2.89 17.80
N GLU A 26 -19.58 3.20 17.47
CA GLU A 26 -20.55 2.20 17.03
C GLU A 26 -20.12 1.55 15.72
N ALA A 27 -19.75 2.35 14.72
CA ALA A 27 -19.24 1.90 13.43
C ALA A 27 -17.98 1.04 13.59
N LEU A 28 -17.01 1.49 14.40
CA LEU A 28 -15.77 0.75 14.65
C LEU A 28 -16.04 -0.58 15.38
N ASP A 29 -16.89 -0.60 16.41
CA ASP A 29 -17.26 -1.83 17.12
C ASP A 29 -17.92 -2.83 16.15
N TRP A 30 -18.75 -2.36 15.22
CA TRP A 30 -19.34 -3.22 14.20
C TRP A 30 -18.30 -3.78 13.24
N VAL A 31 -17.38 -2.95 12.74
CA VAL A 31 -16.26 -3.40 11.89
C VAL A 31 -15.44 -4.46 12.59
N HIS A 32 -15.11 -4.27 13.88
CA HIS A 32 -14.36 -5.26 14.66
C HIS A 32 -15.10 -6.61 14.73
N ARG A 33 -16.41 -6.60 15.00
CA ARG A 33 -17.22 -7.85 15.00
C ARG A 33 -17.24 -8.53 13.65
N GLN A 34 -17.38 -7.79 12.56
CA GLN A 34 -17.35 -8.38 11.20
C GLN A 34 -15.97 -8.93 10.85
N ASN A 35 -14.90 -8.23 11.25
CA ASN A 35 -13.53 -8.69 11.05
C ASN A 35 -13.25 -9.99 11.81
N GLU A 36 -13.75 -10.11 13.05
CA GLU A 36 -13.60 -11.34 13.85
C GLU A 36 -14.30 -12.54 13.18
N VAL A 37 -15.53 -12.36 12.70
CA VAL A 37 -16.28 -13.41 11.98
C VAL A 37 -15.51 -13.84 10.73
N THR A 38 -15.17 -12.89 9.86
CA THR A 38 -14.54 -13.19 8.57
C THR A 38 -13.12 -13.73 8.71
N THR A 39 -12.32 -13.17 9.62
CA THR A 39 -10.96 -13.66 9.89
C THR A 39 -11.01 -15.05 10.50
N GLY A 40 -11.93 -15.30 11.44
CA GLY A 40 -12.12 -16.62 12.05
C GLY A 40 -12.52 -17.67 11.03
N GLU A 41 -13.44 -17.35 10.12
CA GLU A 41 -13.85 -18.25 9.02
C GLU A 41 -12.69 -18.55 8.08
N LEU A 42 -11.98 -17.52 7.59
CA LEU A 42 -10.91 -17.68 6.61
C LEU A 42 -9.68 -18.39 7.20
N GLN A 43 -9.26 -18.03 8.43
CA GLN A 43 -8.11 -18.65 9.09
C GLN A 43 -8.44 -20.04 9.67
N GLY A 44 -9.73 -20.33 9.88
CA GLY A 44 -10.20 -21.65 10.31
C GLY A 44 -10.17 -22.70 9.20
N ASP A 45 -10.05 -22.29 7.93
CA ASP A 45 -9.89 -23.22 6.81
C ASP A 45 -8.53 -23.95 6.93
N PRO A 46 -8.49 -25.30 6.93
CA PRO A 46 -7.24 -26.06 7.03
C PRO A 46 -6.21 -25.75 5.92
N SER A 47 -6.64 -25.22 4.78
CA SER A 47 -5.77 -24.83 3.66
C SER A 47 -5.13 -23.45 3.84
N TYR A 48 -5.66 -22.61 4.73
CA TYR A 48 -5.23 -21.21 4.91
C TYR A 48 -3.73 -21.10 5.15
N GLN A 49 -3.20 -21.87 6.10
CA GLN A 49 -1.79 -21.74 6.50
C GLN A 49 -0.83 -22.06 5.34
N ALA A 50 -1.17 -23.06 4.50
CA ALA A 50 -0.35 -23.43 3.35
C ALA A 50 -0.37 -22.33 2.28
N TYR A 51 -1.53 -21.74 2.00
CA TYR A 51 -1.64 -20.63 1.06
C TYR A 51 -0.97 -19.36 1.56
N PHE A 52 -1.16 -19.03 2.84
CA PHE A 52 -0.50 -17.90 3.47
C PHE A 52 1.02 -18.01 3.37
N GLN A 53 1.58 -19.17 3.73
CA GLN A 53 3.03 -19.39 3.68
C GLN A 53 3.55 -19.30 2.25
N THR A 54 2.84 -19.91 1.28
CA THR A 54 3.23 -19.84 -0.14
C THR A 54 3.23 -18.41 -0.65
N ALA A 55 2.18 -17.64 -0.35
CA ALA A 55 2.09 -16.24 -0.74
C ALA A 55 3.20 -15.41 -0.08
N LEU A 56 3.45 -15.62 1.22
CA LEU A 56 4.51 -14.92 1.96
C LEU A 56 5.89 -15.21 1.36
N ASP A 57 6.20 -16.47 1.06
CA ASP A 57 7.49 -16.85 0.48
C ASP A 57 7.70 -16.24 -0.92
N LEU A 58 6.67 -16.21 -1.76
CA LEU A 58 6.74 -15.57 -3.08
C LEU A 58 6.88 -14.05 -2.97
N MET A 59 6.08 -13.40 -2.12
CA MET A 59 6.11 -11.94 -1.95
C MET A 59 7.41 -11.44 -1.33
N THR A 60 8.13 -12.30 -0.62
CA THR A 60 9.37 -11.95 0.09
C THR A 60 10.61 -12.67 -0.45
N ALA A 61 10.49 -13.27 -1.65
CA ALA A 61 11.58 -13.98 -2.30
C ALA A 61 12.74 -13.03 -2.66
N GLU A 62 13.96 -13.44 -2.33
CA GLU A 62 15.18 -12.62 -2.57
C GLU A 62 15.59 -12.57 -4.04
N ASP A 63 15.12 -13.53 -4.85
CA ASP A 63 15.37 -13.63 -6.29
C ASP A 63 14.30 -12.92 -7.14
N ASN A 64 13.41 -12.14 -6.51
CA ASN A 64 12.46 -11.30 -7.22
C ASN A 64 13.18 -10.31 -8.16
N ILE A 65 12.64 -10.15 -9.38
CA ILE A 65 13.21 -9.25 -10.36
C ILE A 65 13.02 -7.80 -9.91
N ALA A 66 14.11 -7.08 -9.71
CA ALA A 66 14.12 -5.68 -9.31
C ALA A 66 13.70 -4.73 -10.46
N VAL A 67 12.47 -4.87 -10.96
CA VAL A 67 11.95 -4.04 -12.06
C VAL A 67 12.05 -2.56 -11.69
N GLY A 68 12.71 -1.79 -12.55
CA GLY A 68 12.98 -0.39 -12.31
C GLY A 68 12.65 0.52 -13.49
N SER A 69 12.45 1.80 -13.19
CA SER A 69 12.26 2.86 -14.20
C SER A 69 13.58 3.54 -14.50
N ALA A 70 13.96 3.60 -15.78
CA ALA A 70 15.16 4.29 -16.23
C ALA A 70 14.93 5.81 -16.34
N LEU A 71 15.83 6.61 -15.78
CA LEU A 71 15.83 8.06 -15.91
C LEU A 71 17.26 8.59 -15.78
N ASN A 72 17.70 9.40 -16.75
CA ASN A 72 18.99 10.10 -16.75
C ASN A 72 20.20 9.19 -16.40
N GLY A 73 20.30 8.03 -17.05
CA GLY A 73 21.39 7.06 -16.85
C GLY A 73 21.30 6.21 -15.56
N GLN A 74 20.27 6.43 -14.74
CA GLN A 74 19.99 5.68 -13.53
C GLN A 74 18.75 4.79 -13.72
N VAL A 75 18.66 3.72 -12.96
CA VAL A 75 17.47 2.87 -12.82
C VAL A 75 17.00 2.98 -11.38
N TYR A 76 15.73 3.32 -11.19
CA TYR A 76 15.10 3.46 -9.89
C TYR A 76 14.16 2.30 -9.64
N ASN A 77 14.24 1.71 -8.46
CA ASN A 77 13.44 0.56 -8.07
C ASN A 77 12.88 0.81 -6.66
N PHE A 78 11.67 0.31 -6.43
CA PHE A 78 11.10 0.15 -5.10
C PHE A 78 11.19 -1.33 -4.73
N TRP A 79 11.69 -1.61 -3.53
CA TRP A 79 12.01 -2.97 -3.11
C TRP A 79 11.41 -3.28 -1.76
N GLN A 80 10.78 -4.44 -1.63
CA GLN A 80 10.26 -4.98 -0.38
C GLN A 80 10.73 -6.43 -0.25
N ASP A 81 11.06 -6.84 0.97
CA ASP A 81 11.48 -8.20 1.31
C ASP A 81 11.16 -8.50 2.79
N LYS A 82 11.67 -9.62 3.31
CA LYS A 82 11.47 -10.04 4.71
C LYS A 82 12.00 -9.04 5.73
N THR A 83 12.99 -8.23 5.36
CA THR A 83 13.67 -7.25 6.23
C THR A 83 13.21 -5.82 5.98
N ASN A 84 12.83 -5.48 4.75
CA ASN A 84 12.37 -4.16 4.32
C ASN A 84 10.87 -4.23 4.02
N VAL A 85 10.04 -4.27 5.07
CA VAL A 85 8.60 -4.53 4.96
C VAL A 85 7.86 -3.32 4.39
N LEU A 86 8.21 -2.11 4.81
CA LEU A 86 7.70 -0.85 4.22
C LEU A 86 8.50 -0.45 2.98
N GLY A 87 9.72 -0.96 2.86
CA GLY A 87 10.48 -1.01 1.63
C GLY A 87 11.57 0.05 1.49
N LEU A 88 12.33 -0.10 0.42
CA LEU A 88 13.43 0.78 0.05
C LEU A 88 13.13 1.42 -1.30
N TRP A 89 13.20 2.75 -1.36
CA TRP A 89 13.36 3.43 -2.64
C TRP A 89 14.85 3.58 -2.94
N ARG A 90 15.31 2.92 -4.00
CA ARG A 90 16.73 2.76 -4.33
C ARG A 90 17.00 3.04 -5.80
N ARG A 91 18.27 3.29 -6.13
CA ARG A 91 18.72 3.46 -7.52
C ARG A 91 20.05 2.78 -7.79
N THR A 92 20.33 2.52 -9.06
CA THR A 92 21.64 2.08 -9.53
C THR A 92 21.90 2.64 -10.93
N THR A 93 23.14 2.56 -11.41
CA THR A 93 23.46 2.95 -12.79
C THR A 93 22.87 1.96 -13.79
N ALA A 94 22.55 2.40 -15.00
CA ALA A 94 22.07 1.51 -16.06
C ALA A 94 23.09 0.41 -16.44
N ALA A 95 24.38 0.64 -16.22
CA ALA A 95 25.43 -0.36 -16.42
C ALA A 95 25.38 -1.44 -15.34
N SER A 96 25.32 -1.04 -14.06
CA SER A 96 25.25 -1.97 -12.94
C SER A 96 23.94 -2.78 -12.92
N TYR A 97 22.82 -2.15 -13.32
CA TYR A 97 21.51 -2.82 -13.45
C TYR A 97 21.53 -4.04 -14.38
N LYS A 98 22.43 -4.08 -15.38
CA LYS A 98 22.55 -5.19 -16.34
C LYS A 98 23.41 -6.35 -15.84
N THR A 99 24.00 -6.22 -14.65
CA THR A 99 24.79 -7.28 -14.04
C THR A 99 23.91 -8.21 -13.22
N GLU A 100 24.41 -9.40 -12.88
CA GLU A 100 23.68 -10.34 -12.00
C GLU A 100 23.45 -9.78 -10.59
N LYS A 101 24.31 -8.86 -10.14
CA LYS A 101 24.25 -8.25 -8.81
C LYS A 101 24.41 -6.73 -8.92
N PRO A 102 23.33 -6.01 -9.24
CA PRO A 102 23.37 -4.55 -9.30
C PRO A 102 23.74 -3.95 -7.94
N ASP A 103 24.58 -2.91 -7.98
CA ASP A 103 24.98 -2.15 -6.80
C ASP A 103 23.94 -1.06 -6.53
N TRP A 104 23.07 -1.30 -5.56
CA TRP A 104 21.95 -0.42 -5.24
C TRP A 104 22.32 0.60 -4.17
N GLN A 105 22.09 1.87 -4.49
CA GLN A 105 22.11 2.97 -3.53
C GLN A 105 20.69 3.23 -2.99
N THR A 106 20.48 3.03 -1.70
CA THR A 106 19.24 3.44 -1.02
C THR A 106 19.12 4.96 -1.01
N ILE A 107 17.95 5.47 -1.40
CA ILE A 107 17.60 6.90 -1.34
C ILE A 107 16.76 7.15 -0.09
N VAL A 108 15.72 6.33 0.12
CA VAL A 108 14.86 6.37 1.31
C VAL A 108 14.59 4.94 1.78
N ASP A 109 14.72 4.75 3.09
CA ASP A 109 14.31 3.55 3.81
C ASP A 109 13.04 3.90 4.61
N PHE A 110 11.90 3.31 4.22
CA PHE A 110 10.60 3.63 4.83
C PHE A 110 10.38 2.91 6.16
N ASP A 111 11.06 1.79 6.38
CA ASP A 111 11.06 1.09 7.66
C ASP A 111 11.77 1.95 8.72
N SER A 112 12.96 2.45 8.39
CA SER A 112 13.72 3.38 9.25
C SER A 112 12.98 4.70 9.48
N LEU A 113 12.35 5.27 8.44
CA LEU A 113 11.56 6.51 8.57
C LEU A 113 10.38 6.31 9.52
N SER A 114 9.62 5.23 9.34
CA SER A 114 8.43 4.94 10.14
C SER A 114 8.78 4.66 11.59
N ALA A 115 9.87 3.92 11.84
CA ALA A 115 10.36 3.67 13.19
C ALA A 115 10.77 4.96 13.90
N LYS A 116 11.40 5.90 13.18
CA LYS A 116 11.83 7.18 13.74
C LYS A 116 10.67 8.10 14.10
N GLU A 117 9.63 8.13 13.27
CA GLU A 117 8.51 9.07 13.45
C GLU A 117 7.32 8.48 14.20
N GLY A 118 7.30 7.16 14.42
CA GLY A 118 6.19 6.48 15.11
C GLY A 118 4.91 6.41 14.27
N VAL A 119 5.02 6.62 12.95
CA VAL A 119 3.90 6.57 11.99
C VAL A 119 4.30 5.65 10.84
N LYS A 120 3.35 4.84 10.36
CA LYS A 120 3.58 3.95 9.22
C LYS A 120 3.51 4.74 7.91
N TRP A 121 4.66 5.06 7.33
CA TRP A 121 4.78 5.69 6.01
C TRP A 121 4.82 4.65 4.90
N VAL A 122 3.98 4.79 3.88
CA VAL A 122 3.88 3.80 2.79
C VAL A 122 4.15 4.48 1.45
N PHE A 123 5.25 4.11 0.80
CA PHE A 123 5.60 4.69 -0.48
C PHE A 123 4.51 4.45 -1.54
N SER A 124 4.00 5.55 -2.12
CA SER A 124 2.97 5.55 -3.17
C SER A 124 3.46 6.16 -4.48
N GLY A 125 4.65 6.77 -4.50
CA GLY A 125 5.25 7.25 -5.74
C GLY A 125 6.20 8.42 -5.56
N ALA A 126 6.83 8.82 -6.67
CA ALA A 126 7.86 9.84 -6.72
C ALA A 126 7.66 10.73 -7.96
N SER A 127 7.26 11.98 -7.74
CA SER A 127 7.12 13.00 -8.80
C SER A 127 8.39 13.85 -8.88
N ARG A 128 9.13 13.73 -9.99
CA ARG A 128 10.43 14.39 -10.17
C ARG A 128 10.31 15.68 -10.96
N LEU A 129 11.06 16.69 -10.55
CA LEU A 129 11.09 18.00 -11.20
C LEU A 129 11.96 17.98 -12.46
N TYR A 130 11.39 18.29 -13.62
CA TYR A 130 12.11 18.51 -14.87
C TYR A 130 12.83 19.88 -14.85
N PRO A 131 13.97 20.08 -15.55
CA PRO A 131 14.70 19.14 -16.42
C PRO A 131 15.81 18.34 -15.72
N ASP A 132 16.29 18.80 -14.57
CA ASP A 132 17.48 18.25 -13.94
C ASP A 132 17.21 16.98 -13.13
N PHE A 133 15.94 16.75 -12.76
CA PHE A 133 15.47 15.61 -11.97
C PHE A 133 16.23 15.44 -10.64
N SER A 134 16.75 16.55 -10.10
CA SER A 134 17.51 16.57 -8.84
C SER A 134 16.60 16.64 -7.61
N ARG A 135 15.34 17.06 -7.80
CA ARG A 135 14.32 17.20 -6.76
C ARG A 135 13.14 16.30 -7.04
N CYS A 136 12.57 15.75 -5.96
CA CYS A 136 11.41 14.89 -6.01
C CYS A 136 10.45 15.21 -4.87
N LEU A 137 9.15 15.18 -5.16
CA LEU A 137 8.11 15.02 -4.15
C LEU A 137 7.77 13.55 -4.03
N LEU A 138 7.70 13.05 -2.80
CA LEU A 138 7.29 11.68 -2.51
C LEU A 138 5.84 11.68 -2.04
N SER A 139 5.07 10.72 -2.55
CA SER A 139 3.75 10.38 -2.02
C SER A 139 3.93 9.23 -1.04
N LEU A 140 3.45 9.41 0.20
CA LEU A 140 3.59 8.47 1.32
C LEU A 140 2.25 8.14 1.99
#